data_AF-A0A9E1IWK9-F1
#
_entry.id   AF-A0A9E1IWK9-F1
#
_cell.length_a   1.000
_cell.length_b   1.000
_cell.length_c   1.000
_cell.angle_alpha   90.00
_cell.angle_beta   90.00
_cell.angle_gamma   90.00
#
_symmetry.space_group_name_H-M   'P 1'
#
loop_
_entity.id
_entity.type
_entity.pdbx_description
1 polymer ?
#
loop_
_entity_poly.entity_id
_entity_poly.type
_entity_poly.pdbx_seq_one_letter_code
_entity_poly.pdbx_strand_id
1 'polypeptide(L)'
;KRGNIRIVSDPSGAKIFIDGKPETGDDGITLQTPADLRLVYGDHELRLTLDKYEDSKQNLNINRQNLGKTNLKLEPKPGRLVVRVPSENKNSNVYINGYSVGSMGGSISKTFEVPANRWLQIEVKDRLAFSGKKSVKVKPDGSGSVSFDWLRTQDSDGFRFGVAYEQDFFSLILKGAGGTKIISNYSVSGISVHGILSPGRHLLSLKFLNGSGTITEPSTPFYLVSGNQLYTVTGTNASVFRLLYSPQWEPGWNYALGWERISFNFEAAQGTQTHVVSSFLTEGGFDFSSFSDWMMQNSLSLETRLRYSLMNGIGYTFGVSWTF
;
A
#
# COMPACT_ATOMS: atom_id res chain seq x y z
N LYS A 1 42.27 19.50 47.74
CA LYS A 1 41.73 20.55 46.83
C LYS A 1 40.40 20.04 46.27
N ARG A 2 39.47 20.93 45.91
CA ARG A 2 38.17 20.55 45.29
C ARG A 2 37.99 21.26 43.95
N GLY A 3 37.32 20.60 43.02
CA GLY A 3 37.01 21.11 41.69
C GLY A 3 35.51 21.12 41.44
N ASN A 4 35.05 22.09 40.65
CA ASN A 4 33.66 22.21 40.22
C ASN A 4 33.47 21.60 38.83
N ILE A 5 32.39 20.86 38.64
CA ILE A 5 32.00 20.26 37.37
C ILE A 5 30.48 20.27 37.22
N ARG A 6 29.99 20.64 36.04
CA ARG A 6 28.56 20.60 35.70
C ARG A 6 28.21 19.29 35.01
N ILE A 7 27.30 18.51 35.57
CA ILE A 7 26.83 17.25 34.98
C ILE A 7 25.48 17.48 34.31
N VAL A 8 25.36 17.11 33.05
CA VAL A 8 24.13 17.22 32.26
C VAL A 8 23.87 15.90 31.53
N SER A 9 22.61 15.47 31.50
CA SER A 9 22.21 14.31 30.71
C SER A 9 21.13 14.63 29.68
N ASP A 10 21.06 13.80 28.65
CA ASP A 10 19.99 13.75 27.66
C ASP A 10 19.36 12.34 27.66
N PRO A 11 18.10 12.19 28.13
CA PRO A 11 17.24 13.21 28.75
C PRO A 11 17.73 13.67 30.14
N SER A 12 17.25 14.85 30.58
CA SER A 12 17.54 15.39 31.92
C SER A 12 16.72 14.71 33.03
N GLY A 13 17.01 15.03 34.29
CA GLY A 13 16.34 14.46 35.47
C GLY A 13 16.97 13.18 36.05
N ALA A 14 18.14 12.76 35.55
CA ALA A 14 18.82 11.57 36.03
C ALA A 14 19.42 11.79 37.43
N LYS A 15 19.22 10.84 38.34
CA LYS A 15 19.80 10.83 39.68
C LYS A 15 21.32 10.64 39.59
N ILE A 16 22.06 11.41 40.37
CA ILE A 16 23.52 11.44 40.34
C ILE A 16 24.10 10.62 41.51
N PHE A 17 25.02 9.72 41.20
CA PHE A 17 25.80 8.97 42.17
C PHE A 17 27.30 9.17 41.92
N ILE A 18 28.06 9.40 42.97
CA ILE A 18 29.54 9.48 42.95
C ILE A 18 30.09 8.40 43.87
N ASP A 19 31.02 7.59 43.36
CA ASP A 19 31.68 6.51 44.10
C ASP A 19 30.69 5.57 44.82
N GLY A 20 29.58 5.28 44.14
CA GLY A 20 28.49 4.43 44.63
C GLY A 20 27.49 5.11 45.58
N LYS A 21 27.71 6.36 46.00
CA LYS A 21 26.84 7.10 46.93
C LYS A 21 25.97 8.12 46.19
N PRO A 22 24.69 8.29 46.56
CA PRO A 22 23.85 9.33 45.97
C PRO A 22 24.37 10.70 46.41
N GLU A 23 24.55 11.61 45.46
CA GLU A 23 24.83 13.01 45.78
C GLU A 23 23.53 13.69 46.16
N THR A 24 23.49 14.37 47.31
CA THR A 24 22.29 15.03 47.84
C THR A 24 22.47 16.53 47.96
N GLY A 25 21.40 17.29 47.70
CA GLY A 25 21.36 18.71 47.99
C GLY A 25 21.29 19.01 49.50
N ASP A 26 21.28 20.29 49.85
CA ASP A 26 21.14 20.76 51.24
C ASP A 26 19.78 20.37 51.87
N ASP A 27 18.80 20.02 51.02
CA ASP A 27 17.48 19.51 51.38
C ASP A 27 17.44 17.99 51.62
N GLY A 28 18.57 17.30 51.46
CA GLY A 28 18.69 15.85 51.57
C GLY A 28 18.11 15.07 50.38
N ILE A 29 17.66 15.75 49.33
CA ILE A 29 17.12 15.12 48.12
C ILE A 29 18.28 14.79 47.17
N THR A 30 18.25 13.59 46.57
CA THR A 30 19.25 13.21 45.56
C THR A 30 19.24 14.19 44.39
N LEU A 31 20.42 14.75 44.08
CA LEU A 31 20.62 15.66 42.98
C LEU A 31 20.28 14.99 41.65
N GLN A 32 19.66 15.76 40.77
CA GLN A 32 19.28 15.35 39.43
C GLN A 32 19.95 16.25 38.39
N THR A 33 20.33 15.68 37.26
CA THR A 33 20.88 16.45 36.14
C THR A 33 19.83 17.43 35.57
N PRO A 34 20.22 18.66 35.16
CA PRO A 34 21.57 19.21 35.26
C PRO A 34 21.91 19.69 36.68
N ALA A 35 23.10 19.37 37.17
CA ALA A 35 23.57 19.84 38.49
C ALA A 35 25.07 20.19 38.47
N ASP A 36 25.47 21.14 39.32
CA ASP A 36 26.87 21.51 39.56
C ASP A 36 27.38 20.77 40.81
N LEU A 37 28.47 20.02 40.66
CA LEU A 37 29.08 19.22 41.74
C LEU A 37 30.44 19.80 42.15
N ARG A 38 30.78 19.67 43.43
CA ARG A 38 32.06 20.10 44.00
C ARG A 38 32.81 18.93 44.64
N LEU A 39 33.58 18.23 43.82
CA LEU A 39 34.27 16.99 44.17
C LEU A 39 35.72 17.23 44.60
N VAL A 40 36.30 16.28 45.33
CA VAL A 40 37.72 16.30 45.72
C VAL A 40 38.59 16.05 44.49
N TYR A 41 39.84 16.51 44.50
CA TYR A 41 40.76 16.17 43.42
C TYR A 41 41.09 14.68 43.46
N GLY A 42 41.03 14.02 42.31
CA GLY A 42 41.15 12.57 42.19
C GLY A 42 40.23 12.00 41.11
N ASP A 43 40.26 10.67 40.98
CA ASP A 43 39.34 9.93 40.12
C ASP A 43 38.07 9.57 40.90
N HIS A 44 36.92 9.80 40.27
CA HIS A 44 35.61 9.53 40.82
C HIS A 44 34.75 8.76 39.81
N GLU A 45 34.02 7.74 40.24
CA GLU A 45 33.05 7.03 39.39
C GLU A 45 31.71 7.77 39.43
N LEU A 46 31.32 8.38 38.32
CA LEU A 46 29.98 8.93 38.12
C LEU A 46 29.05 7.82 37.61
N ARG A 47 27.93 7.63 38.29
CA ARG A 47 26.80 6.85 37.78
C ARG A 47 25.55 7.71 37.71
N LEU A 48 24.89 7.70 36.55
CA LEU A 48 23.59 8.32 36.35
C LEU A 48 22.51 7.25 36.23
N THR A 49 21.41 7.42 36.96
CA THR A 49 20.25 6.52 36.92
C THR A 49 18.98 7.30 36.64
N LEU A 50 18.23 6.88 35.61
CA LEU A 50 16.94 7.46 35.25
C LEU A 50 15.92 6.35 34.95
N ASP A 51 14.67 6.54 35.36
CA ASP A 51 13.62 5.56 35.13
C ASP A 51 13.45 5.24 33.63
N LYS A 52 13.38 3.94 33.30
CA LYS A 52 13.31 3.39 31.93
C LYS A 52 14.53 3.63 31.04
N TYR A 53 15.64 4.11 31.59
CA TYR A 53 16.94 4.21 30.91
C TYR A 53 17.96 3.30 31.60
N GLU A 54 18.97 2.87 30.84
CA GLU A 54 20.09 2.11 31.38
C GLU A 54 20.97 3.01 32.27
N ASP A 55 21.56 2.41 33.30
CA ASP A 55 22.54 3.10 34.13
C ASP A 55 23.77 3.48 33.30
N SER A 56 24.13 4.76 33.30
CA SER A 56 25.34 5.25 32.63
C SER A 56 26.47 5.40 33.64
N LYS A 57 27.66 4.86 33.34
CA LYS A 57 28.85 4.98 34.18
C LYS A 57 29.98 5.69 33.44
N GLN A 58 30.66 6.62 34.10
CA GLN A 58 31.79 7.36 33.56
C GLN A 58 32.80 7.70 34.66
N ASN A 59 34.09 7.57 34.37
CA ASN A 59 35.14 8.03 35.27
C ASN A 59 35.39 9.54 35.09
N LEU A 60 35.39 10.29 36.17
CA LEU A 60 35.69 11.72 36.23
C LEU A 60 37.06 11.93 36.86
N ASN A 61 37.99 12.56 36.13
CA ASN A 61 39.29 12.95 36.66
C ASN A 61 39.27 14.43 37.10
N ILE A 62 39.21 14.68 38.41
CA ILE A 62 39.15 16.02 38.99
C ILE A 62 40.57 16.52 39.28
N ASN A 63 41.16 17.29 38.36
CA ASN A 63 42.56 17.74 38.45
C ASN A 63 42.75 19.27 38.55
N ARG A 64 41.68 20.04 38.41
CA ARG A 64 41.71 21.51 38.43
C ARG A 64 40.45 22.10 39.07
N GLN A 65 40.46 23.40 39.36
CA GLN A 65 39.37 24.06 40.08
C GLN A 65 38.06 24.10 39.29
N ASN A 66 38.11 24.23 37.96
CA ASN A 66 36.93 24.27 37.10
C ASN A 66 37.12 23.32 35.91
N LEU A 67 36.27 22.29 35.84
CA LEU A 67 36.30 21.30 34.78
C LEU A 67 35.33 21.62 33.63
N GLY A 68 34.46 22.62 33.80
CA GLY A 68 33.41 22.94 32.84
C GLY A 68 32.24 21.96 32.97
N LYS A 69 31.78 21.43 31.84
CA LYS A 69 30.55 20.65 31.74
C LYS A 69 30.80 19.29 31.08
N THR A 70 30.20 18.24 31.64
CA THR A 70 30.13 16.89 31.08
C THR A 70 28.71 16.61 30.62
N ASN A 71 28.57 16.18 29.36
CA ASN A 71 27.31 15.75 28.76
C ASN A 71 27.31 14.23 28.63
N LEU A 72 26.27 13.58 29.17
CA LEU A 72 26.04 12.15 28.99
C LEU A 72 24.71 11.92 28.27
N LYS A 73 24.70 11.04 27.28
CA LYS A 73 23.45 10.56 26.67
C LYS A 73 23.05 9.26 27.34
N LEU A 74 21.81 9.17 27.81
CA LEU A 74 21.30 7.96 28.42
C LEU A 74 20.64 7.09 27.36
N GLU A 75 21.01 5.81 27.35
CA GLU A 75 20.41 4.83 26.44
C GLU A 75 19.09 4.31 27.05
N PRO A 76 17.98 4.32 26.29
CA PRO A 76 16.71 3.83 26.80
C PRO A 76 16.74 2.30 26.98
N LYS A 77 16.08 1.81 28.02
CA LYS A 77 15.87 0.37 28.20
C LYS A 77 15.11 -0.21 27.01
N PRO A 78 15.42 -1.44 26.58
CA PRO A 78 14.72 -2.08 25.47
C PRO A 78 13.22 -2.22 25.75
N GLY A 79 12.43 -2.21 24.69
CA GLY A 79 10.99 -2.43 24.73
C GLY A 79 10.62 -3.85 24.30
N ARG A 80 9.34 -4.21 24.50
CA ARG A 80 8.78 -5.51 24.12
C ARG A 80 7.83 -5.36 22.93
N LEU A 81 8.12 -6.02 21.81
CA LEU A 81 7.26 -6.03 20.63
C LEU A 81 6.56 -7.39 20.50
N VAL A 82 5.23 -7.39 20.53
CA VAL A 82 4.43 -8.57 20.23
C VAL A 82 4.15 -8.61 18.73
N VAL A 83 4.59 -9.67 18.05
CA VAL A 83 4.30 -9.92 16.64
C VAL A 83 3.27 -11.03 16.54
N ARG A 84 2.20 -10.80 15.77
CA ARG A 84 1.19 -11.80 15.42
C ARG A 84 1.21 -12.12 13.94
N VAL A 85 1.06 -13.40 13.61
CA VAL A 85 1.09 -13.92 12.23
C VAL A 85 -0.07 -14.90 11.99
N PRO A 86 -0.41 -15.17 10.73
CA PRO A 86 -1.44 -16.15 10.38
C PRO A 86 -1.09 -17.56 10.85
N SER A 87 -2.10 -18.41 10.99
CA SER A 87 -1.96 -19.77 11.53
C SER A 87 -1.08 -20.69 10.68
N GLU A 88 -1.04 -20.44 9.40
CA GLU A 88 -0.27 -21.13 8.37
C GLU A 88 1.20 -20.71 8.37
N ASN A 89 1.54 -19.55 8.96
CA ASN A 89 2.89 -18.98 8.97
C ASN A 89 3.55 -18.95 10.36
N LYS A 90 3.17 -19.88 11.24
CA LYS A 90 3.70 -20.02 12.61
C LYS A 90 5.22 -20.25 12.68
N ASN A 91 5.87 -20.62 11.58
CA ASN A 91 7.32 -20.87 11.51
C ASN A 91 8.10 -19.72 10.84
N SER A 92 7.43 -18.61 10.56
CA SER A 92 8.03 -17.44 9.93
C SER A 92 9.18 -16.82 10.72
N ASN A 93 10.07 -16.13 10.02
CA ASN A 93 11.16 -15.33 10.54
C ASN A 93 10.77 -13.86 10.57
N VAL A 94 11.06 -13.19 11.67
CA VAL A 94 10.78 -11.77 11.90
C VAL A 94 12.03 -10.95 11.61
N TYR A 95 11.83 -9.84 10.91
CA TYR A 95 12.85 -8.88 10.55
C TYR A 95 12.47 -7.51 11.07
N ILE A 96 13.43 -6.80 11.65
CA ILE A 96 13.27 -5.42 12.13
C ILE A 96 14.34 -4.56 11.47
N ASN A 97 13.90 -3.51 10.76
CA ASN A 97 14.76 -2.65 9.95
C ASN A 97 15.67 -3.44 8.98
N GLY A 98 15.15 -4.56 8.44
CA GLY A 98 15.88 -5.45 7.53
C GLY A 98 16.75 -6.52 8.20
N TYR A 99 16.97 -6.47 9.52
CA TYR A 99 17.78 -7.45 10.25
C TYR A 99 16.90 -8.53 10.86
N SER A 100 17.30 -9.80 10.73
CA SER A 100 16.57 -10.91 11.35
C SER A 100 16.71 -10.85 12.87
N VAL A 101 15.58 -10.91 13.59
CA VAL A 101 15.55 -10.88 15.06
C VAL A 101 15.11 -12.22 15.67
N GLY A 102 14.71 -13.17 14.83
CA GLY A 102 14.38 -14.54 15.24
C GLY A 102 13.15 -15.11 14.54
N SER A 103 12.82 -16.35 14.86
CA SER A 103 11.65 -17.07 14.33
C SER A 103 10.46 -17.03 15.29
N MET A 104 9.25 -17.11 14.74
CA MET A 104 7.99 -17.34 15.46
C MET A 104 7.94 -18.71 16.14
N GLY A 105 8.73 -19.70 15.70
CA GLY A 105 8.96 -20.97 16.41
C GLY A 105 7.70 -21.77 16.70
N GLY A 106 6.77 -21.85 15.75
CA GLY A 106 5.51 -22.59 15.89
C GLY A 106 4.38 -21.80 16.57
N SER A 107 4.59 -20.55 16.95
CA SER A 107 3.59 -19.71 17.64
C SER A 107 2.98 -18.67 16.70
N ILE A 108 1.67 -18.40 16.85
CA ILE A 108 0.99 -17.30 16.12
C ILE A 108 1.25 -15.93 16.72
N SER A 109 1.78 -15.88 17.95
CA SER A 109 2.06 -14.66 18.70
C SER A 109 3.35 -14.85 19.47
N LYS A 110 4.32 -13.97 19.29
CA LYS A 110 5.61 -14.03 19.98
C LYS A 110 6.12 -12.64 20.32
N THR A 111 6.80 -12.54 21.47
CA THR A 111 7.39 -11.28 21.94
C THR A 111 8.87 -11.23 21.59
N PHE A 112 9.31 -10.10 21.07
CA PHE A 112 10.70 -9.79 20.74
C PHE A 112 11.17 -8.57 21.54
N GLU A 113 12.40 -8.61 22.00
CA GLU A 113 13.05 -7.46 22.63
C GLU A 113 13.56 -6.53 21.52
N VAL A 114 13.22 -5.24 21.60
CA VAL A 114 13.50 -4.29 20.52
C VAL A 114 14.03 -2.95 21.05
N PRO A 115 14.85 -2.22 20.26
CA PRO A 115 15.28 -0.89 20.62
C PRO A 115 14.08 0.06 20.83
N ALA A 116 14.10 0.79 21.93
CA ALA A 116 13.04 1.74 22.25
C ALA A 116 13.27 3.13 21.65
N ASN A 117 12.22 3.96 21.70
CA ASN A 117 12.16 5.37 21.31
C ASN A 117 12.57 5.67 19.86
N ARG A 118 12.49 4.69 18.95
CA ARG A 118 12.70 4.87 17.51
C ARG A 118 11.63 4.15 16.71
N TRP A 119 11.42 4.58 15.47
CA TRP A 119 10.56 3.86 14.54
C TRP A 119 11.24 2.57 14.10
N LEU A 120 10.49 1.48 14.18
CA LEU A 120 10.90 0.15 13.77
C LEU A 120 10.02 -0.26 12.60
N GLN A 121 10.63 -0.69 11.51
CA GLN A 121 9.97 -1.30 10.36
C GLN A 121 10.03 -2.82 10.50
N ILE A 122 8.86 -3.46 10.51
CA ILE A 122 8.72 -4.90 10.75
C ILE A 122 8.23 -5.58 9.49
N GLU A 123 8.89 -6.69 9.19
CA GLU A 123 8.55 -7.61 8.11
C GLU A 123 8.63 -9.04 8.65
N VAL A 124 7.81 -9.92 8.10
CA VAL A 124 7.78 -11.33 8.42
C VAL A 124 7.96 -12.11 7.13
N LYS A 125 8.83 -13.12 7.14
CA LYS A 125 9.10 -13.98 5.97
C LYS A 125 9.02 -15.45 6.34
N ASP A 126 8.30 -16.23 5.57
CA ASP A 126 8.14 -17.66 5.72
C ASP A 126 8.44 -18.37 4.40
N ARG A 127 9.66 -18.88 4.24
CA ARG A 127 10.17 -19.44 2.98
C ARG A 127 10.02 -18.42 1.83
N LEU A 128 9.11 -18.66 0.88
CA LEU A 128 8.80 -17.77 -0.24
C LEU A 128 7.74 -16.71 0.10
N ALA A 129 7.04 -16.85 1.23
CA ALA A 129 6.02 -15.91 1.68
C ALA A 129 6.64 -14.75 2.46
N PHE A 130 6.13 -13.53 2.29
CA PHE A 130 6.59 -12.31 2.95
C PHE A 130 5.41 -11.36 3.25
N SER A 131 5.49 -10.66 4.37
CA SER A 131 4.48 -9.65 4.73
C SER A 131 4.77 -8.31 4.04
N GLY A 132 3.75 -7.45 3.98
CA GLY A 132 4.00 -6.01 3.83
C GLY A 132 4.80 -5.45 5.02
N LYS A 133 5.31 -4.23 4.88
CA LYS A 133 6.07 -3.55 5.94
C LYS A 133 5.13 -2.82 6.89
N LYS A 134 5.27 -3.00 8.20
CA LYS A 134 4.54 -2.23 9.23
C LYS A 134 5.50 -1.44 10.10
N SER A 135 5.12 -0.23 10.49
CA SER A 135 5.96 0.64 11.32
C SER A 135 5.36 0.80 12.72
N VAL A 136 6.17 0.66 13.76
CA VAL A 136 5.76 0.88 15.15
C VAL A 136 6.86 1.62 15.92
N LYS A 137 6.45 2.46 16.88
CA LYS A 137 7.36 3.08 17.85
C LYS A 137 7.09 2.51 19.23
N VAL A 138 8.09 1.86 19.83
CA VAL A 138 7.97 1.28 21.19
C VAL A 138 8.60 2.22 22.21
N LYS A 139 7.91 2.49 23.32
CA LYS A 139 8.43 3.33 24.41
C LYS A 139 9.50 2.56 25.22
N PRO A 140 10.43 3.26 25.91
CA PRO A 140 11.40 2.62 26.81
C PRO A 140 10.71 1.78 27.89
N ASP A 141 11.14 0.52 28.07
CA ASP A 141 10.49 -0.51 28.90
C ASP A 141 8.96 -0.67 28.64
N GLY A 142 8.51 -0.22 27.48
CA GLY A 142 7.12 -0.28 27.04
C GLY A 142 6.84 -1.55 26.26
N SER A 143 5.57 -1.70 25.86
CA SER A 143 5.15 -2.72 24.90
C SER A 143 4.51 -2.12 23.67
N GLY A 144 4.67 -2.78 22.53
CA GLY A 144 3.99 -2.50 21.27
C GLY A 144 3.50 -3.81 20.65
N SER A 145 2.57 -3.73 19.69
CA SER A 145 2.06 -4.90 18.98
C SER A 145 1.91 -4.62 17.49
N VAL A 146 2.21 -5.62 16.68
CA VAL A 146 1.95 -5.63 15.23
C VAL A 146 1.32 -6.97 14.87
N SER A 147 0.25 -6.95 14.05
CA SER A 147 -0.40 -8.15 13.53
C SER A 147 -0.30 -8.18 12.01
N PHE A 148 -0.06 -9.34 11.44
CA PHE A 148 -0.12 -9.59 10.00
C PHE A 148 -1.22 -10.59 9.73
N ASP A 149 -2.16 -10.22 8.86
CA ASP A 149 -3.34 -11.03 8.58
C ASP A 149 -3.07 -12.04 7.45
N TRP A 150 -2.05 -11.80 6.62
CA TRP A 150 -1.62 -12.65 5.51
C TRP A 150 -0.18 -12.33 5.09
N LEU A 151 0.48 -13.27 4.40
CA LEU A 151 1.77 -13.11 3.73
C LEU A 151 1.61 -13.37 2.22
N ARG A 152 2.33 -12.63 1.38
CA ARG A 152 2.42 -12.80 -0.09
C ARG A 152 3.52 -13.79 -0.43
N THR A 153 3.31 -14.76 -1.30
CA THR A 153 4.44 -15.48 -1.91
C THR A 153 5.08 -14.62 -3.00
N GLN A 154 6.41 -14.73 -3.14
CA GLN A 154 7.08 -14.26 -4.34
C GLN A 154 6.47 -15.02 -5.52
N ASP A 155 5.94 -14.28 -6.50
CA ASP A 155 5.33 -14.90 -7.69
C ASP A 155 6.35 -15.86 -8.31
N SER A 156 6.06 -17.16 -8.25
CA SER A 156 6.82 -18.15 -9.00
C SER A 156 6.57 -17.93 -10.48
N ASP A 157 7.60 -18.10 -11.31
CA ASP A 157 7.45 -18.10 -12.77
C ASP A 157 6.25 -18.99 -13.15
N GLY A 158 5.31 -18.42 -13.89
CA GLY A 158 4.04 -19.09 -14.09
C GLY A 158 3.07 -18.29 -14.93
N PHE A 159 2.15 -19.02 -15.56
CA PHE A 159 1.04 -18.47 -16.31
C PHE A 159 -0.26 -18.90 -15.63
N ARG A 160 -1.05 -17.92 -15.19
CA ARG A 160 -2.42 -18.14 -14.72
C ARG A 160 -3.38 -17.62 -15.77
N PHE A 161 -4.53 -18.26 -15.91
CA PHE A 161 -5.55 -17.82 -16.85
C PHE A 161 -6.84 -17.54 -16.09
N GLY A 162 -7.69 -16.68 -16.63
CA GLY A 162 -8.96 -16.38 -15.99
C GLY A 162 -10.01 -15.93 -16.97
N VAL A 163 -11.22 -15.89 -16.45
CA VAL A 163 -12.41 -15.44 -17.15
C VAL A 163 -13.13 -14.41 -16.30
N ALA A 164 -13.76 -13.43 -16.92
CA ALA A 164 -14.58 -12.45 -16.23
C ALA A 164 -15.89 -12.22 -16.98
N TYR A 165 -16.92 -11.85 -16.22
CA TYR A 165 -18.10 -11.20 -16.76
C TYR A 165 -18.02 -9.71 -16.48
N GLU A 166 -18.18 -8.90 -17.52
CA GLU A 166 -18.06 -7.43 -17.43
C GLU A 166 -19.31 -6.75 -17.95
N GLN A 167 -19.67 -5.63 -17.31
CA GLN A 167 -20.69 -4.68 -17.73
C GLN A 167 -20.02 -3.32 -17.93
N ASP A 168 -20.19 -2.76 -19.11
CA ASP A 168 -19.48 -1.56 -19.57
C ASP A 168 -20.46 -0.52 -20.12
N PHE A 169 -20.20 0.74 -19.78
CA PHE A 169 -21.03 1.87 -20.15
C PHE A 169 -20.18 2.98 -20.76
N PHE A 170 -20.61 3.51 -21.90
CA PHE A 170 -19.90 4.60 -22.58
C PHE A 170 -20.82 5.34 -23.56
N SER A 171 -20.39 6.52 -23.97
CA SER A 171 -21.09 7.36 -24.94
C SER A 171 -20.31 7.48 -26.24
N LEU A 172 -20.98 7.65 -27.37
CA LEU A 172 -20.36 7.92 -28.67
C LEU A 172 -20.93 9.21 -29.23
N ILE A 173 -20.05 10.05 -29.79
CA ILE A 173 -20.43 11.23 -30.57
C ILE A 173 -19.91 11.06 -32.00
N LEU A 174 -20.79 10.73 -32.94
CA LEU A 174 -20.47 10.76 -34.37
C LEU A 174 -20.77 12.13 -34.93
N LYS A 175 -19.84 12.70 -35.70
CA LYS A 175 -20.03 13.98 -36.39
C LYS A 175 -20.44 13.71 -37.85
N GLY A 176 -21.59 14.24 -38.23
CA GLY A 176 -22.08 14.24 -39.61
C GLY A 176 -21.71 15.52 -40.37
N ALA A 177 -22.14 15.59 -41.62
CA ALA A 177 -21.97 16.76 -42.47
C ALA A 177 -22.69 17.99 -41.87
N GLY A 178 -22.13 19.19 -42.11
CA GLY A 178 -22.73 20.45 -41.66
C GLY A 178 -22.75 20.65 -40.13
N GLY A 179 -21.96 19.89 -39.38
CA GLY A 179 -21.90 20.01 -37.91
C GLY A 179 -23.00 19.24 -37.16
N THR A 180 -23.82 18.47 -37.87
CA THR A 180 -24.77 17.53 -37.25
C THR A 180 -24.04 16.49 -36.42
N LYS A 181 -24.67 15.99 -35.36
CA LYS A 181 -24.06 14.99 -34.47
C LYS A 181 -25.07 13.91 -34.14
N ILE A 182 -24.55 12.70 -33.95
CA ILE A 182 -25.29 11.58 -33.38
C ILE A 182 -24.65 11.25 -32.05
N ILE A 183 -25.36 11.51 -30.96
CA ILE A 183 -24.97 11.18 -29.60
C ILE A 183 -25.73 9.93 -29.18
N SER A 184 -25.00 8.90 -28.79
CA SER A 184 -25.56 7.63 -28.36
C SER A 184 -24.89 7.13 -27.08
N ASN A 185 -25.65 6.47 -26.22
CA ASN A 185 -25.17 5.88 -24.96
C ASN A 185 -25.37 4.37 -25.02
N TYR A 186 -24.35 3.61 -24.67
CA TYR A 186 -24.37 2.15 -24.76
C TYR A 186 -24.20 1.51 -23.39
N SER A 187 -24.89 0.40 -23.22
CA SER A 187 -24.72 -0.53 -22.11
C SER A 187 -24.40 -1.90 -22.71
N VAL A 188 -23.14 -2.31 -22.63
CA VAL A 188 -22.67 -3.58 -23.22
C VAL A 188 -22.13 -4.50 -22.13
N SER A 189 -22.36 -5.79 -22.28
CA SER A 189 -21.81 -6.79 -21.37
C SER A 189 -21.27 -8.00 -22.11
N GLY A 190 -20.46 -8.79 -21.42
CA GLY A 190 -19.93 -10.00 -22.01
C GLY A 190 -18.76 -10.57 -21.24
N ILE A 191 -17.93 -11.31 -21.96
CA ILE A 191 -16.87 -12.13 -21.37
C ILE A 191 -15.52 -11.46 -21.64
N SER A 192 -14.69 -11.45 -20.62
CA SER A 192 -13.26 -11.17 -20.72
C SER A 192 -12.50 -12.45 -20.44
N VAL A 193 -11.44 -12.71 -21.21
CA VAL A 193 -10.46 -13.75 -20.91
C VAL A 193 -9.13 -13.09 -20.67
N HIS A 194 -8.42 -13.51 -19.62
CA HIS A 194 -7.15 -12.90 -19.26
C HIS A 194 -6.08 -13.92 -18.90
N GLY A 195 -4.83 -13.52 -19.10
CA GLY A 195 -3.65 -14.28 -18.69
C GLY A 195 -2.74 -13.42 -17.83
N ILE A 196 -2.27 -13.96 -16.71
CA ILE A 196 -1.33 -13.31 -15.79
C ILE A 196 0.01 -14.04 -15.88
N LEU A 197 1.01 -13.33 -16.39
CA LEU A 197 2.39 -13.79 -16.48
C LEU A 197 3.15 -13.34 -15.24
N SER A 198 3.77 -14.32 -14.57
CA SER A 198 4.65 -14.14 -13.44
C SER A 198 6.10 -14.46 -13.86
N PRO A 199 7.11 -13.74 -13.34
CA PRO A 199 7.04 -12.74 -12.27
C PRO A 199 6.56 -11.36 -12.79
N GLY A 200 6.13 -10.48 -11.88
CA GLY A 200 5.70 -9.11 -12.21
C GLY A 200 4.20 -8.93 -12.49
N ARG A 201 3.45 -10.03 -12.59
CA ARG A 201 1.98 -10.07 -12.78
C ARG A 201 1.52 -9.22 -13.96
N HIS A 202 2.18 -9.42 -15.10
CA HIS A 202 1.78 -8.81 -16.36
C HIS A 202 0.46 -9.44 -16.82
N LEU A 203 -0.60 -8.65 -16.87
CA LEU A 203 -1.94 -9.12 -17.24
C LEU A 203 -2.26 -8.71 -18.67
N LEU A 204 -2.64 -9.68 -19.48
CA LEU A 204 -3.16 -9.50 -20.84
C LEU A 204 -4.63 -9.90 -20.85
N SER A 205 -5.52 -9.03 -21.33
CA SER A 205 -6.96 -9.29 -21.40
C SER A 205 -7.51 -9.12 -22.81
N LEU A 206 -8.42 -10.02 -23.19
CA LEU A 206 -9.26 -9.93 -24.37
C LEU A 206 -10.71 -9.81 -23.93
N LYS A 207 -11.36 -8.70 -24.28
CA LYS A 207 -12.76 -8.41 -23.90
C LYS A 207 -13.67 -8.50 -25.10
N PHE A 208 -14.79 -9.20 -24.96
CA PHE A 208 -15.82 -9.38 -25.98
C PHE A 208 -17.18 -8.99 -25.40
N LEU A 209 -17.64 -7.77 -25.70
CA LEU A 209 -18.85 -7.21 -25.11
C LEU A 209 -19.87 -6.88 -26.19
N ASN A 210 -21.15 -7.06 -25.89
CA ASN A 210 -22.25 -6.72 -26.78
C ASN A 210 -23.39 -6.11 -25.97
N GLY A 211 -24.16 -5.22 -26.59
CA GLY A 211 -25.35 -4.70 -25.95
C GLY A 211 -26.04 -3.61 -26.75
N SER A 212 -27.11 -3.07 -26.20
CA SER A 212 -27.91 -2.04 -26.84
C SER A 212 -27.44 -0.64 -26.45
N GLY A 213 -27.90 0.34 -27.22
CA GLY A 213 -27.74 1.74 -26.89
C GLY A 213 -29.00 2.55 -27.16
N THR A 214 -28.98 3.78 -26.66
CA THR A 214 -30.02 4.78 -26.91
C THR A 214 -29.41 5.96 -27.63
N ILE A 215 -30.12 6.52 -28.61
CA ILE A 215 -29.69 7.68 -29.37
C ILE A 215 -30.40 8.89 -28.76
N THR A 216 -29.63 9.80 -28.18
CA THR A 216 -30.16 10.96 -27.45
C THR A 216 -30.26 12.19 -28.33
N GLU A 217 -29.40 12.29 -29.35
CA GLU A 217 -29.43 13.40 -30.30
C GLU A 217 -28.98 12.85 -31.66
N PRO A 218 -29.77 12.99 -32.74
CA PRO A 218 -31.19 13.36 -32.73
C PRO A 218 -32.04 12.28 -32.04
N SER A 219 -33.23 12.63 -31.55
CA SER A 219 -34.17 11.62 -31.03
C SER A 219 -34.61 10.68 -32.15
N THR A 220 -34.70 9.38 -31.86
CA THR A 220 -35.23 8.40 -32.81
C THR A 220 -36.74 8.56 -33.01
N PRO A 221 -37.26 8.32 -34.24
CA PRO A 221 -36.51 7.97 -35.43
C PRO A 221 -35.86 9.19 -36.11
N PHE A 222 -34.74 8.96 -36.80
CA PHE A 222 -34.11 9.96 -37.67
C PHE A 222 -33.60 9.31 -38.96
N TYR A 223 -33.17 10.14 -39.92
CA TYR A 223 -32.74 9.67 -41.22
C TYR A 223 -31.23 9.76 -41.40
N LEU A 224 -30.63 8.63 -41.80
CA LEU A 224 -29.28 8.60 -42.36
C LEU A 224 -29.38 8.54 -43.88
N VAL A 225 -28.56 9.34 -44.56
CA VAL A 225 -28.44 9.31 -46.02
C VAL A 225 -27.09 8.73 -46.38
N SER A 226 -27.08 7.65 -47.15
CA SER A 226 -25.86 7.06 -47.71
C SER A 226 -26.06 6.85 -49.21
N GLY A 227 -25.32 7.62 -50.02
CA GLY A 227 -25.56 7.70 -51.46
C GLY A 227 -26.98 8.16 -51.78
N ASN A 228 -27.72 7.37 -52.56
CA ASN A 228 -29.12 7.64 -52.92
C ASN A 228 -30.13 6.96 -51.99
N GLN A 229 -29.68 6.28 -50.92
CA GLN A 229 -30.54 5.52 -50.02
C GLN A 229 -30.72 6.24 -48.69
N LEU A 230 -31.96 6.23 -48.21
CA LEU A 230 -32.39 6.85 -46.96
C LEU A 230 -32.77 5.76 -45.97
N TYR A 231 -32.15 5.81 -44.79
CA TYR A 231 -32.31 4.82 -43.73
C TYR A 231 -33.02 5.46 -42.54
N THR A 232 -34.17 4.92 -42.16
CA THR A 232 -34.93 5.35 -40.98
C THR A 232 -34.37 4.63 -39.77
N VAL A 233 -33.49 5.29 -39.02
CA VAL A 233 -32.86 4.72 -37.82
C VAL A 233 -33.85 4.76 -36.67
N THR A 234 -34.10 3.61 -36.07
CA THR A 234 -35.03 3.43 -34.94
C THR A 234 -34.33 3.04 -33.65
N GLY A 235 -33.08 2.55 -33.72
CA GLY A 235 -32.35 2.06 -32.56
C GLY A 235 -30.86 1.89 -32.85
N THR A 236 -30.11 1.48 -31.84
CA THR A 236 -28.70 1.16 -31.99
C THR A 236 -28.23 0.08 -31.02
N ASN A 237 -27.22 -0.68 -31.44
CA ASN A 237 -26.50 -1.62 -30.60
C ASN A 237 -25.00 -1.55 -30.91
N ALA A 238 -24.18 -2.09 -30.00
CA ALA A 238 -22.73 -2.09 -30.15
C ALA A 238 -22.12 -3.45 -29.83
N SER A 239 -21.09 -3.80 -30.60
CA SER A 239 -20.17 -4.90 -30.34
C SER A 239 -18.77 -4.35 -30.12
N VAL A 240 -18.13 -4.77 -29.03
CA VAL A 240 -16.84 -4.26 -28.59
C VAL A 240 -15.85 -5.41 -28.47
N PHE A 241 -14.68 -5.22 -29.07
CA PHE A 241 -13.50 -6.03 -28.83
C PHE A 241 -12.40 -5.15 -28.22
N ARG A 242 -11.76 -5.61 -27.14
CA ARG A 242 -10.58 -4.93 -26.56
C ARG A 242 -9.43 -5.88 -26.31
N LEU A 243 -8.23 -5.39 -26.57
CA LEU A 243 -6.96 -5.98 -26.13
C LEU A 243 -6.33 -5.02 -25.13
N LEU A 244 -6.08 -5.48 -23.91
CA LEU A 244 -5.55 -4.67 -22.82
C LEU A 244 -4.34 -5.33 -22.20
N TYR A 245 -3.35 -4.51 -21.84
CA TYR A 245 -2.16 -4.91 -21.14
C TYR A 245 -1.98 -4.08 -19.87
N SER A 246 -1.90 -4.76 -18.72
CA SER A 246 -1.60 -4.21 -17.42
C SER A 246 -0.18 -4.63 -17.02
N PRO A 247 0.76 -3.69 -16.88
CA PRO A 247 2.15 -4.02 -16.61
C PRO A 247 2.40 -4.58 -15.20
N GLN A 248 1.55 -4.24 -14.23
CA GLN A 248 1.63 -4.73 -12.86
C GLN A 248 0.21 -4.86 -12.30
N TRP A 249 -0.42 -6.03 -12.50
CA TRP A 249 -1.74 -6.27 -11.97
C TRP A 249 -1.65 -6.83 -10.54
N GLU A 250 -2.25 -6.09 -9.60
CA GLU A 250 -2.47 -6.53 -8.23
C GLU A 250 -3.87 -6.11 -7.75
N PRO A 251 -4.43 -6.84 -6.76
CA PRO A 251 -5.54 -6.33 -5.96
C PRO A 251 -5.30 -4.91 -5.48
N GLY A 252 -6.30 -4.05 -5.59
CA GLY A 252 -6.20 -2.61 -5.38
C GLY A 252 -6.08 -1.81 -6.68
N TRP A 253 -5.38 -0.68 -6.63
CA TRP A 253 -5.24 0.23 -7.77
C TRP A 253 -4.39 -0.37 -8.87
N ASN A 254 -4.93 -0.42 -10.08
CA ASN A 254 -4.20 -0.87 -11.26
C ASN A 254 -4.62 -0.08 -12.51
N TYR A 255 -3.82 -0.18 -13.56
CA TYR A 255 -4.09 0.45 -14.85
C TYR A 255 -3.77 -0.50 -16.00
N ALA A 256 -4.37 -0.23 -17.15
CA ALA A 256 -4.14 -0.94 -18.39
C ALA A 256 -4.03 0.04 -19.54
N LEU A 257 -3.19 -0.29 -20.52
CA LEU A 257 -3.18 0.36 -21.82
C LEU A 257 -3.66 -0.64 -22.85
N GLY A 258 -4.35 -0.16 -23.88
CA GLY A 258 -4.87 -1.09 -24.87
C GLY A 258 -5.39 -0.45 -26.12
N TRP A 259 -5.97 -1.32 -26.94
CA TRP A 259 -6.60 -1.00 -28.19
C TRP A 259 -7.99 -1.60 -28.21
N GLU A 260 -8.95 -0.86 -28.76
CA GLU A 260 -10.31 -1.32 -28.94
C GLU A 260 -10.76 -1.20 -30.40
N ARG A 261 -11.70 -2.08 -30.75
CA ARG A 261 -12.50 -1.99 -31.96
C ARG A 261 -13.96 -2.07 -31.56
N ILE A 262 -14.73 -1.06 -31.97
CA ILE A 262 -16.16 -0.99 -31.68
C ILE A 262 -16.93 -0.93 -32.99
N SER A 263 -17.89 -1.83 -33.13
CA SER A 263 -18.87 -1.82 -34.21
C SER A 263 -20.18 -1.26 -33.67
N PHE A 264 -20.57 -0.10 -34.16
CA PHE A 264 -21.85 0.54 -33.88
C PHE A 264 -22.84 0.20 -34.99
N ASN A 265 -23.96 -0.40 -34.62
CA ASN A 265 -24.99 -0.81 -35.55
C ASN A 265 -26.19 0.12 -35.36
N PHE A 266 -26.52 0.91 -36.36
CA PHE A 266 -27.76 1.67 -36.42
C PHE A 266 -28.84 0.81 -37.06
N GLU A 267 -29.84 0.46 -36.28
CA GLU A 267 -30.96 -0.37 -36.70
C GLU A 267 -31.91 0.48 -37.54
N ALA A 268 -32.12 0.09 -38.79
CA ALA A 268 -32.99 0.78 -39.72
C ALA A 268 -33.84 -0.19 -40.52
N ALA A 269 -35.06 0.23 -40.88
CA ALA A 269 -36.03 -0.61 -41.61
C ALA A 269 -35.49 -1.08 -42.98
N GLN A 270 -34.61 -0.28 -43.59
CA GLN A 270 -34.00 -0.54 -44.90
C GLN A 270 -32.69 -1.34 -44.82
N GLY A 271 -32.30 -1.78 -43.61
CA GLY A 271 -31.07 -2.53 -43.34
C GLY A 271 -30.12 -1.81 -42.39
N THR A 272 -29.54 -2.58 -41.47
CA THR A 272 -28.63 -2.09 -40.44
C THR A 272 -27.42 -1.38 -41.03
N GLN A 273 -27.16 -0.15 -40.59
CA GLN A 273 -25.96 0.60 -40.96
C GLN A 273 -24.88 0.39 -39.91
N THR A 274 -23.78 -0.27 -40.30
CA THR A 274 -22.65 -0.57 -39.39
C THR A 274 -21.55 0.48 -39.56
N HIS A 275 -21.11 1.06 -38.45
CA HIS A 275 -19.96 1.94 -38.39
C HIS A 275 -18.91 1.35 -37.45
N VAL A 276 -17.68 1.17 -37.94
CA VAL A 276 -16.59 0.57 -37.18
C VAL A 276 -15.56 1.63 -36.86
N VAL A 277 -15.18 1.70 -35.59
CA VAL A 277 -14.10 2.56 -35.12
C VAL A 277 -13.05 1.75 -34.38
N SER A 278 -11.83 2.26 -34.34
CA SER A 278 -10.75 1.69 -33.55
C SER A 278 -9.89 2.78 -32.95
N SER A 279 -9.43 2.58 -31.72
CA SER A 279 -8.66 3.57 -30.99
C SER A 279 -7.79 2.94 -29.91
N PHE A 280 -6.77 3.67 -29.50
CA PHE A 280 -6.08 3.39 -28.24
C PHE A 280 -6.92 3.88 -27.07
N LEU A 281 -6.77 3.18 -25.95
CA LEU A 281 -7.41 3.53 -24.70
C LEU A 281 -6.48 3.28 -23.51
N THR A 282 -6.83 3.89 -22.39
CA THR A 282 -6.28 3.60 -21.07
C THR A 282 -7.42 3.30 -20.11
N GLU A 283 -7.22 2.34 -19.21
CA GLU A 283 -8.12 2.03 -18.10
C GLU A 283 -7.37 2.21 -16.79
N GLY A 284 -8.05 2.76 -15.78
CA GLY A 284 -7.57 2.83 -14.40
C GLY A 284 -8.70 2.38 -13.48
N GLY A 285 -8.40 1.56 -12.50
CA GLY A 285 -9.44 0.93 -11.68
C GLY A 285 -8.96 0.42 -10.35
N PHE A 286 -9.91 -0.08 -9.58
CA PHE A 286 -9.67 -0.70 -8.29
C PHE A 286 -10.23 -2.13 -8.28
N ASP A 287 -9.41 -3.07 -7.85
CA ASP A 287 -9.79 -4.45 -7.57
C ASP A 287 -10.04 -4.62 -6.06
N PHE A 288 -11.26 -5.03 -5.70
CA PHE A 288 -11.77 -5.14 -4.34
C PHE A 288 -11.49 -6.50 -3.68
N SER A 289 -10.83 -7.45 -4.35
CA SER A 289 -10.54 -8.78 -3.81
C SER A 289 -9.81 -8.73 -2.47
N SER A 290 -8.92 -7.75 -2.28
CA SER A 290 -8.17 -7.57 -1.03
C SER A 290 -9.03 -7.21 0.19
N PHE A 291 -10.31 -6.86 0.02
CA PHE A 291 -11.23 -6.60 1.13
C PHE A 291 -11.96 -7.88 1.62
N SER A 292 -11.75 -9.02 0.98
CA SER A 292 -12.35 -10.30 1.38
C SER A 292 -11.38 -11.46 1.26
N ASP A 293 -11.05 -12.06 2.40
CA ASP A 293 -10.23 -13.27 2.45
C ASP A 293 -10.88 -14.42 1.67
N TRP A 294 -12.21 -14.51 1.69
CA TRP A 294 -12.94 -15.51 0.91
C TRP A 294 -12.71 -15.32 -0.60
N MET A 295 -12.76 -14.09 -1.12
CA MET A 295 -12.48 -13.84 -2.54
C MET A 295 -11.04 -14.19 -2.90
N MET A 296 -10.09 -13.77 -2.07
CA MET A 296 -8.66 -14.07 -2.25
C MET A 296 -8.39 -15.59 -2.27
N GLN A 297 -8.99 -16.34 -1.35
CA GLN A 297 -8.84 -17.80 -1.26
C GLN A 297 -9.47 -18.53 -2.45
N ASN A 298 -10.54 -17.98 -3.02
CA ASN A 298 -11.23 -18.54 -4.17
C ASN A 298 -10.75 -17.97 -5.52
N SER A 299 -9.67 -17.18 -5.53
CA SER A 299 -9.14 -16.51 -6.73
C SER A 299 -10.19 -15.69 -7.50
N LEU A 300 -11.12 -15.09 -6.74
CA LEU A 300 -12.15 -14.20 -7.25
C LEU A 300 -11.70 -12.75 -7.14
N SER A 301 -12.01 -11.95 -8.15
CA SER A 301 -11.79 -10.52 -8.16
C SER A 301 -13.06 -9.78 -8.57
N LEU A 302 -13.27 -8.63 -7.92
CA LEU A 302 -14.34 -7.69 -8.23
C LEU A 302 -13.66 -6.38 -8.62
N GLU A 303 -13.87 -5.92 -9.85
CA GLU A 303 -13.19 -4.75 -10.38
C GLU A 303 -14.17 -3.64 -10.75
N THR A 304 -13.76 -2.40 -10.48
CA THR A 304 -14.34 -1.21 -11.10
C THR A 304 -13.27 -0.47 -11.89
N ARG A 305 -13.59 -0.09 -13.13
CA ARG A 305 -12.64 0.58 -14.02
C ARG A 305 -13.26 1.83 -14.63
N LEU A 306 -12.45 2.87 -14.73
CA LEU A 306 -12.72 4.04 -15.56
C LEU A 306 -11.79 3.98 -16.77
N ARG A 307 -12.36 4.21 -17.95
CA ARG A 307 -11.69 4.10 -19.24
C ARG A 307 -11.72 5.43 -19.95
N TYR A 308 -10.60 5.81 -20.57
CA TYR A 308 -10.56 6.89 -21.53
C TYR A 308 -10.08 6.35 -22.88
N SER A 309 -10.88 6.55 -23.92
CA SER A 309 -10.57 6.20 -25.30
C SER A 309 -10.55 7.46 -26.16
N LEU A 310 -9.64 7.47 -27.12
CA LEU A 310 -9.51 8.58 -28.06
C LEU A 310 -10.74 8.77 -28.97
N MET A 311 -11.65 7.78 -29.05
CA MET A 311 -12.82 7.82 -29.92
C MET A 311 -14.14 8.05 -29.18
N ASN A 312 -14.39 7.29 -28.10
CA ASN A 312 -15.66 7.35 -27.36
C ASN A 312 -15.53 8.06 -25.98
N GLY A 313 -14.36 8.62 -25.68
CA GLY A 313 -14.16 9.40 -24.46
C GLY A 313 -14.18 8.53 -23.20
N ILE A 314 -14.97 8.94 -22.21
CA ILE A 314 -15.01 8.30 -20.89
C ILE A 314 -16.03 7.15 -20.89
N GLY A 315 -15.62 6.01 -20.35
CA GLY A 315 -16.51 4.92 -19.98
C GLY A 315 -16.20 4.39 -18.59
N TYR A 316 -17.10 3.58 -18.06
CA TYR A 316 -16.90 2.88 -16.80
C TYR A 316 -17.36 1.43 -16.91
N THR A 317 -16.63 0.54 -16.25
CA THR A 317 -16.82 -0.90 -16.30
C THR A 317 -16.88 -1.48 -14.89
N PHE A 318 -17.78 -2.43 -14.68
CA PHE A 318 -17.83 -3.30 -13.51
C PHE A 318 -17.59 -4.73 -13.97
N GLY A 319 -16.75 -5.46 -13.25
CA GLY A 319 -16.40 -6.83 -13.62
C GLY A 319 -16.27 -7.74 -12.42
N VAL A 320 -16.65 -9.00 -12.61
CA VAL A 320 -16.33 -10.08 -11.68
C VAL A 320 -15.49 -11.09 -12.44
N SER A 321 -14.30 -11.38 -11.93
CA SER A 321 -13.34 -12.27 -12.56
C SER A 321 -12.95 -13.44 -11.67
N TRP A 322 -12.65 -14.57 -12.30
CA TRP A 322 -12.12 -15.77 -11.67
C TRP A 322 -10.81 -16.12 -12.34
N THR A 323 -9.77 -16.37 -11.54
CA THR A 323 -8.45 -16.77 -12.02
C THR A 323 -8.14 -18.20 -11.57
N PHE A 324 -7.57 -19.00 -12.46
CA PHE A 324 -7.17 -20.39 -12.27
C PHE A 324 -5.66 -20.54 -12.36
#